data_AF-A0A1V1ZKI1-F1
#
_entry.id   AF-A0A1V1ZKI1-F1
#
_cell.length_a   1.000
_cell.length_b   1.000
_cell.length_c   1.000
_cell.angle_alpha   90.00
_cell.angle_beta   90.00
_cell.angle_gamma   90.00
#
_symmetry.space_group_name_H-M   'P 1'
#
loop_
_entity.id
_entity.type
_entity.pdbx_description
1 polymer ?
#
loop_
_entity_poly.entity_id
_entity_poly.type
_entity_poly.pdbx_seq_one_letter_code
_entity_poly.pdbx_strand_id
1 'polypeptide(L)'
;MSTKVTYLGVILFTLISFSFQAQTISKPSAQFSSDLLSTLNPGNDLGISSELKDKIESENRSYVQDIMDIASGDDDDDTKIKKLTNRKNQRDGVLESAFGNDDMLKSYKKKINKEIKPFKRKYKLAKWVL
;
A
#
# COMPACT_ATOMS: atom_id res chain seq x y z
N MET A 1 9.33 -0.35 -56.41
CA MET A 1 9.07 -1.73 -55.98
C MET A 1 9.94 -1.99 -54.76
N SER A 2 9.35 -1.94 -53.55
CA SER A 2 10.11 -1.94 -52.29
C SER A 2 9.71 -3.14 -51.43
N THR A 3 10.54 -4.18 -51.45
CA THR A 3 10.41 -5.43 -50.70
C THR A 3 11.11 -5.31 -49.35
N LYS A 4 10.53 -4.63 -48.36
CA LYS A 4 11.11 -4.58 -46.99
C LYS A 4 10.08 -4.49 -45.84
N VAL A 5 8.84 -4.94 -46.02
CA VAL A 5 7.80 -4.75 -44.97
C VAL A 5 6.97 -6.01 -44.73
N THR A 6 7.61 -7.18 -44.58
CA THR A 6 6.84 -8.42 -44.30
C THR A 6 7.44 -9.32 -43.22
N TYR A 7 8.52 -8.90 -42.55
CA TYR A 7 9.15 -9.71 -41.48
C TYR A 7 9.23 -9.00 -40.12
N LEU A 8 8.47 -7.93 -39.90
CA LEU A 8 8.43 -7.18 -38.64
C LEU A 8 7.11 -7.34 -37.86
N GLY A 9 6.15 -8.10 -38.39
CA GLY A 9 4.83 -8.28 -37.78
C GLY A 9 4.68 -9.51 -36.88
N VAL A 10 5.64 -10.45 -36.89
CA VAL A 10 5.45 -11.78 -36.26
C VAL A 10 6.28 -11.98 -34.98
N ILE A 11 7.23 -11.09 -34.67
CA ILE A 11 8.09 -11.23 -33.45
C ILE A 11 7.51 -10.50 -32.23
N LEU A 12 6.48 -9.65 -32.40
CA LEU A 12 5.94 -8.85 -31.28
C LEU A 12 4.87 -9.54 -30.43
N PHE A 13 4.61 -10.84 -30.65
CA PHE A 13 3.55 -11.57 -29.94
C PHE A 13 4.04 -12.59 -28.89
N THR A 14 5.34 -12.73 -28.67
CA THR A 14 5.90 -13.80 -27.80
C THR A 14 6.48 -13.33 -26.46
N LEU A 15 6.43 -12.03 -26.11
CA LEU A 15 7.09 -11.51 -24.89
C LEU A 15 6.16 -11.08 -23.75
N ILE A 16 4.84 -11.28 -23.85
CA ILE A 16 3.91 -10.96 -22.76
C ILE A 16 3.29 -12.23 -22.18
N SER A 17 4.09 -13.29 -22.02
CA SER A 17 3.84 -14.27 -20.98
C SER A 17 4.57 -13.80 -19.73
N PHE A 18 4.12 -12.68 -19.15
CA PHE A 18 4.52 -12.35 -17.79
C PHE A 18 4.06 -13.49 -16.92
N SER A 19 5.02 -14.26 -16.42
CA SER A 19 4.81 -15.23 -15.37
C SER A 19 4.10 -14.53 -14.23
N PHE A 20 2.78 -14.75 -14.10
CA PHE A 20 2.04 -14.52 -12.88
C PHE A 20 2.66 -15.48 -11.85
N GLN A 21 3.75 -15.06 -11.22
CA GLN A 21 4.19 -15.67 -9.98
C GLN A 21 3.03 -15.44 -9.02
N ALA A 22 2.27 -16.49 -8.67
CA ALA A 22 1.17 -16.39 -7.72
C ALA A 22 1.67 -15.67 -6.46
N GLN A 23 1.18 -14.44 -6.26
CA GLN A 23 1.64 -13.57 -5.18
C GLN A 23 0.85 -13.91 -3.93
N THR A 24 1.31 -14.92 -3.20
CA THR A 24 0.59 -15.40 -2.02
C THR A 24 0.57 -14.38 -0.90
N ILE A 25 -0.63 -14.00 -0.46
CA ILE A 25 -0.83 -13.17 0.73
C ILE A 25 -0.77 -14.09 1.95
N SER A 26 0.34 -14.04 2.67
CA SER A 26 0.47 -14.72 3.96
C SER A 26 -0.50 -14.11 4.98
N LYS A 27 -1.24 -14.96 5.72
CA LYS A 27 -2.09 -14.51 6.82
C LYS A 27 -1.29 -13.63 7.78
N PRO A 28 -1.76 -12.40 8.09
CA PRO A 28 -1.01 -11.49 8.94
C PRO A 28 -1.07 -11.95 10.39
N SER A 29 0.03 -11.76 11.12
CA SER A 29 0.09 -12.06 12.55
C SER A 29 -0.44 -10.91 13.39
N ALA A 30 -0.82 -11.16 14.65
CA ALA A 30 -1.15 -10.08 15.58
C ALA A 30 0.00 -9.07 15.74
N GLN A 31 1.25 -9.55 15.68
CA GLN A 31 2.44 -8.70 15.69
C GLN A 31 2.50 -7.76 14.47
N PHE A 32 2.07 -8.22 13.29
CA PHE A 32 2.00 -7.37 12.09
C PHE A 32 1.09 -6.16 12.32
N SER A 33 -0.09 -6.38 12.91
CA SER A 33 -1.03 -5.30 13.21
C SER A 33 -0.42 -4.27 14.16
N SER A 34 0.22 -4.73 15.24
CA SER A 34 0.84 -3.84 16.24
C SER A 34 2.00 -3.04 15.65
N ASP A 35 2.89 -3.70 14.91
CA ASP A 35 4.05 -3.08 14.26
C ASP A 35 3.59 -2.06 13.20
N LEU A 36 2.58 -2.40 12.39
CA LEU A 36 2.03 -1.49 11.37
C LEU A 36 1.37 -0.28 12.00
N LEU A 37 0.53 -0.46 13.02
CA LEU A 37 -0.12 0.65 13.71
C LEU A 37 0.89 1.60 14.35
N SER A 38 1.94 1.05 14.95
CA SER A 38 3.03 1.85 15.53
C SER A 38 3.78 2.66 14.46
N THR A 39 4.01 2.05 13.29
CA THR A 39 4.69 2.71 12.16
C THR A 39 3.85 3.82 11.53
N LEU A 40 2.52 3.70 11.56
CA LEU A 40 1.61 4.70 11.02
C LEU A 40 1.38 5.86 11.99
N ASN A 41 1.83 5.76 13.24
CA ASN A 41 1.61 6.80 14.24
C ASN A 41 2.28 8.12 13.82
N PRO A 42 1.53 9.23 13.71
CA PRO A 42 2.11 10.53 13.36
C PRO A 42 3.15 11.02 14.39
N GLY A 43 3.07 10.57 15.65
CA GLY A 43 3.92 11.05 16.73
C GLY A 43 3.62 12.51 17.11
N ASN A 44 4.51 13.13 17.89
CA ASN A 44 4.38 14.54 18.30
C ASN A 44 5.28 15.47 17.46
N ASP A 45 6.20 14.88 16.73
CA ASP A 45 7.33 15.53 16.05
C ASP A 45 6.92 16.27 14.77
N LEU A 46 5.70 16.04 14.28
CA LEU A 46 5.15 16.68 13.07
C LEU A 46 4.49 18.03 13.35
N GLY A 47 4.36 18.46 14.60
CA GLY A 47 3.75 19.74 14.96
C GLY A 47 2.29 19.89 14.53
N ILE A 48 1.57 18.77 14.36
CA ILE A 48 0.15 18.75 13.99
C ILE A 48 -0.74 19.05 15.21
N SER A 49 -1.91 19.63 14.97
CA SER A 49 -2.90 19.87 16.04
C SER A 49 -3.38 18.55 16.65
N SER A 50 -3.86 18.60 17.89
CA SER A 50 -4.43 17.43 18.59
C SER A 50 -5.61 16.84 17.82
N GLU A 51 -6.51 17.67 17.29
CA GLU A 51 -7.66 17.23 16.50
C GLU A 51 -7.25 16.48 15.23
N LEU A 52 -6.24 17.00 14.51
CA LEU A 52 -5.71 16.36 13.32
C LEU A 52 -5.02 15.03 13.68
N LYS A 53 -4.27 15.01 14.77
CA LYS A 53 -3.62 13.81 15.28
C LYS A 53 -4.64 12.72 15.60
N ASP A 54 -5.69 13.05 16.34
CA ASP A 54 -6.74 12.09 16.72
C ASP A 54 -7.46 11.52 15.49
N LYS A 55 -7.74 12.37 14.50
CA LYS A 55 -8.32 11.96 13.22
C LYS A 55 -7.41 10.99 12.44
N ILE A 56 -6.13 11.31 12.34
CA ILE A 56 -5.13 10.45 11.66
C ILE A 56 -4.97 9.12 12.40
N GLU A 57 -4.88 9.14 13.73
CA GLU A 57 -4.76 7.92 14.52
C GLU A 57 -6.00 7.03 14.40
N SER A 58 -7.20 7.62 14.41
CA SER A 58 -8.44 6.89 14.18
C SER A 58 -8.48 6.24 12.80
N GLU A 59 -8.12 6.99 11.76
CA GLU A 59 -8.03 6.47 10.39
C GLU A 59 -6.98 5.36 10.28
N ASN A 60 -5.83 5.49 10.93
CA ASN A 60 -4.79 4.47 10.94
C ASN A 60 -5.23 3.18 11.65
N ARG A 61 -5.99 3.28 12.75
CA ARG A 61 -6.58 2.11 13.42
C ARG A 61 -7.54 1.36 12.50
N SER A 62 -8.48 2.07 11.88
CA SER A 62 -9.39 1.49 10.89
C SER A 62 -8.62 0.86 9.73
N TYR A 63 -7.63 1.57 9.19
CA TYR A 63 -6.82 1.09 8.09
C TYR A 63 -6.15 -0.24 8.39
N VAL A 64 -5.46 -0.33 9.54
CA VAL A 64 -4.78 -1.56 9.98
C VAL A 64 -5.77 -2.70 10.14
N GLN A 65 -6.94 -2.43 10.73
CA GLN A 65 -7.97 -3.44 10.89
C GLN A 65 -8.49 -3.96 9.54
N ASP A 66 -8.79 -3.06 8.60
CA ASP A 66 -9.24 -3.44 7.26
C ASP A 66 -8.20 -4.30 6.53
N ILE A 67 -6.90 -4.00 6.70
CA ILE A 67 -5.82 -4.82 6.13
C ILE A 67 -5.82 -6.23 6.74
N MET A 68 -6.00 -6.33 8.06
CA MET A 68 -6.06 -7.62 8.75
C MET A 68 -7.24 -8.44 8.26
N ASP A 69 -8.40 -7.81 8.09
CA ASP A 69 -9.63 -8.45 7.66
C ASP A 69 -9.55 -8.90 6.20
N ILE A 70 -9.08 -8.03 5.29
CA ILE A 70 -8.89 -8.36 3.87
C ILE A 70 -7.89 -9.51 3.72
N ALA A 71 -6.76 -9.45 4.42
CA ALA A 71 -5.72 -10.45 4.29
C ALA A 71 -6.10 -11.80 4.94
N SER A 72 -6.92 -11.78 5.98
CA SER A 72 -7.40 -12.99 6.67
C SER A 72 -8.66 -13.59 6.06
N GLY A 73 -9.35 -12.87 5.17
CA GLY A 73 -10.56 -13.32 4.51
C GLY A 73 -10.33 -14.47 3.52
N ASP A 74 -11.41 -15.01 3.00
CA ASP A 74 -11.39 -16.22 2.15
C ASP A 74 -11.24 -15.92 0.65
N ASP A 75 -11.11 -14.64 0.28
CA ASP A 75 -10.88 -14.25 -1.12
C ASP A 75 -9.55 -14.80 -1.67
N ASP A 76 -9.48 -14.92 -3.00
CA ASP A 76 -8.23 -15.19 -3.70
C ASP A 76 -7.22 -14.04 -3.55
N ASP A 77 -5.95 -14.34 -3.76
CA ASP A 77 -4.85 -13.39 -3.58
C ASP A 77 -4.98 -12.14 -4.48
N ASP A 78 -5.46 -12.28 -5.72
CA ASP A 78 -5.61 -11.16 -6.65
C ASP A 78 -6.72 -10.21 -6.18
N THR A 79 -7.82 -10.77 -5.69
CA THR A 79 -8.92 -10.01 -5.10
C THR A 79 -8.46 -9.29 -3.84
N LYS A 80 -7.68 -9.96 -2.96
CA LYS A 80 -7.10 -9.34 -1.77
C LYS A 80 -6.16 -8.19 -2.13
N ILE A 81 -5.27 -8.37 -3.12
CA ILE A 81 -4.36 -7.31 -3.59
C ILE A 81 -5.15 -6.10 -4.08
N LYS A 82 -6.22 -6.31 -4.86
CA LYS A 82 -7.10 -5.22 -5.33
C LYS A 82 -7.77 -4.50 -4.16
N LYS A 83 -8.32 -5.23 -3.19
CA LYS A 83 -8.95 -4.66 -1.99
C LYS A 83 -7.96 -3.83 -1.15
N LEU A 84 -6.76 -4.36 -0.89
CA LEU A 84 -5.69 -3.65 -0.17
C LEU A 84 -5.26 -2.37 -0.92
N THR A 85 -5.10 -2.45 -2.23
CA THR A 85 -4.74 -1.29 -3.07
C THR A 85 -5.81 -0.21 -3.02
N ASN A 86 -7.08 -0.60 -3.14
CA ASN A 86 -8.20 0.33 -3.05
C ASN A 86 -8.26 0.99 -1.66
N ARG A 87 -8.09 0.22 -0.59
CA ARG A 87 -8.12 0.75 0.77
C ARG A 87 -6.97 1.72 1.04
N LYS A 88 -5.78 1.44 0.49
CA LYS A 88 -4.64 2.36 0.49
C LYS A 88 -4.99 3.69 -0.17
N ASN A 89 -5.57 3.66 -1.36
CA ASN A 89 -5.93 4.87 -2.09
C ASN A 89 -7.01 5.69 -1.36
N GLN A 90 -7.98 5.02 -0.73
CA GLN A 90 -8.97 5.69 0.13
C GLN A 90 -8.31 6.38 1.32
N ARG A 91 -7.37 5.70 2.00
CA ARG A 91 -6.59 6.30 3.09
C ARG A 91 -5.82 7.53 2.62
N ASP A 92 -5.15 7.45 1.47
CA ASP A 92 -4.40 8.57 0.92
C ASP A 92 -5.31 9.80 0.70
N GLY A 93 -6.53 9.60 0.19
CA GLY A 93 -7.52 10.68 0.04
C GLY A 93 -8.04 11.25 1.37
N VAL A 94 -8.24 10.40 2.39
CA VAL A 94 -8.59 10.85 3.75
C VAL A 94 -7.48 11.69 4.36
N LEU A 95 -6.23 11.27 4.21
CA LEU A 95 -5.06 12.02 4.70
C LEU A 95 -4.90 13.35 3.97
N GLU A 96 -5.06 13.36 2.64
CA GLU A 96 -5.02 14.59 1.84
C GLU A 96 -6.07 15.59 2.31
N SER A 97 -7.30 15.11 2.52
CA SER A 97 -8.40 15.92 3.04
C SER A 97 -8.19 16.37 4.49
N ALA A 98 -7.53 15.55 5.33
CA ALA A 98 -7.31 15.84 6.73
C ALA A 98 -6.17 16.84 6.95
N PHE A 99 -5.05 16.68 6.24
CA PHE A 99 -3.90 17.55 6.39
C PHE A 99 -4.14 18.93 5.78
N GLY A 100 -4.82 19.03 4.63
CA GLY A 100 -5.09 20.29 3.92
C GLY A 100 -3.86 21.10 3.47
N ASN A 101 -2.67 20.71 3.94
CA ASN A 101 -1.36 21.27 3.64
C ASN A 101 -0.45 20.14 3.12
N ASP A 102 -0.03 20.29 1.87
CA ASP A 102 0.79 19.32 1.15
C ASP A 102 2.14 19.03 1.82
N ASP A 103 2.75 20.00 2.50
CA ASP A 103 4.08 19.83 3.08
C ASP A 103 4.06 19.05 4.40
N MET A 104 3.01 19.21 5.20
CA MET A 104 2.78 18.37 6.38
C MET A 104 2.44 16.93 5.98
N LEU A 105 1.58 16.77 4.97
CA LEU A 105 1.27 15.45 4.42
C LEU A 105 2.51 14.75 3.85
N LYS A 106 3.33 15.47 3.07
CA LYS A 106 4.60 14.94 2.55
C LYS A 106 5.54 14.53 3.68
N SER A 107 5.63 15.32 4.74
CA SER A 107 6.47 15.01 5.90
C SER A 107 6.00 13.74 6.61
N TYR A 108 4.69 13.60 6.80
CA TYR A 108 4.07 12.38 7.34
C TYR A 108 4.32 11.16 6.43
N LYS A 109 4.02 11.26 5.13
CA LYS A 109 4.27 10.19 4.14
C LYS A 109 5.76 9.80 4.12
N LYS A 110 6.69 10.77 4.24
CA LYS A 110 8.14 10.53 4.30
C LYS A 110 8.56 9.80 5.58
N LYS A 111 8.00 10.17 6.74
CA LYS A 111 8.22 9.48 8.01
C LYS A 111 7.78 8.02 7.91
N ILE A 112 6.54 7.77 7.50
CA ILE A 112 6.01 6.41 7.31
C ILE A 112 6.91 5.61 6.35
N ASN A 113 7.24 6.17 5.17
CA ASN A 113 8.05 5.46 4.19
C ASN A 113 9.43 5.03 4.74
N LYS A 114 10.03 5.83 5.62
CA LYS A 114 11.30 5.49 6.27
C LYS A 114 11.13 4.34 7.25
N GLU A 115 10.13 4.43 8.11
CA GLU A 115 9.89 3.46 9.18
C GLU A 115 9.37 2.11 8.65
N ILE A 116 8.72 2.12 7.48
CA ILE A 116 8.11 0.94 6.91
C ILE A 116 9.01 0.13 5.97
N LYS A 117 10.14 0.69 5.56
CA LYS A 117 11.15 -0.04 4.77
C LYS A 117 11.64 -1.34 5.42
N PRO A 118 11.97 -1.39 6.73
CA PRO A 118 12.26 -2.66 7.41
C PRO A 118 11.01 -3.56 7.52
N PHE A 119 9.83 -2.97 7.66
CA PHE A 119 8.56 -3.70 7.75
C PHE A 119 8.21 -4.44 6.45
N LYS A 120 8.41 -3.82 5.29
CA LYS A 120 8.27 -4.44 3.95
C LYS A 120 9.18 -5.65 3.73
N ARG A 121 10.33 -5.69 4.42
CA ARG A 121 11.26 -6.84 4.37
C ARG A 121 10.80 -7.98 5.29
N LYS A 122 10.21 -7.63 6.45
CA LYS A 122 9.72 -8.59 7.44
C LYS A 122 8.39 -9.22 7.02
N TYR A 123 7.55 -8.47 6.31
CA TYR A 123 6.21 -8.90 5.90
C TYR A 123 5.99 -8.66 4.41
N LYS A 124 5.86 -9.74 3.62
CA LYS A 124 5.58 -9.65 2.18
C LYS A 124 4.27 -8.91 1.87
N LEU A 125 3.32 -8.97 2.81
CA LEU A 125 2.03 -8.28 2.75
C LEU A 125 2.15 -6.77 2.66
N ALA A 126 3.15 -6.18 3.32
CA ALA A 126 3.37 -4.73 3.38
C ALA A 126 3.74 -4.11 2.02
N LYS A 127 4.03 -4.93 1.00
CA LYS A 127 4.20 -4.45 -0.39
C LYS A 127 2.88 -3.89 -0.96
N TRP A 128 1.73 -4.42 -0.54
CA TRP A 128 0.41 -4.13 -1.13
C TRP A 128 -0.38 -3.05 -0.41
N VAL A 129 0.15 -2.61 0.72
CA VAL A 129 -0.58 -1.82 1.69
C VAL A 129 0.00 -0.40 1.78
N LEU A 130 1.16 -0.13 1.17
CA LEU A 130 1.96 1.07 1.47
C LEU A 130 2.73 1.58 0.26
#